data_AF-A0A0F4VFC8-F1
#
_entry.id   AF-A0A0F4VFC8-F1
#
_cell.length_a   1.000
_cell.length_b   1.000
_cell.length_c   1.000
_cell.angle_alpha   90.00
_cell.angle_beta   90.00
_cell.angle_gamma   90.00
#
_symmetry.space_group_name_H-M   'P 1'
#
loop_
_entity.id
_entity.type
_entity.pdbx_description
1 polymer ?
#
loop_
_entity_poly.entity_id
_entity_poly.type
_entity_poly.pdbx_seq_one_letter_code
_entity_poly.pdbx_strand_id
1 'polypeptide(L)'
;MENNNKKRVGKPKSAPELKRDKPFIVRLNSIEMDTIKAKCMEAGYQAIGPFIRDHLIAIKPKSKTSIPGANIHIAQMIIRVAVMLDDGAPTESIIQELQKINNTILGV
;
A
#
# COMPACT_ATOMS: atom_id res chain seq x y z
N MET A 1 -74.88 -3.41 -1.05
CA MET A 1 -73.78 -2.93 -0.19
C MET A 1 -73.54 -3.98 0.86
N GLU A 2 -72.43 -4.72 0.83
CA GLU A 2 -71.74 -5.16 2.05
C GLU A 2 -70.38 -5.74 1.66
N ASN A 3 -69.38 -5.28 2.39
CA ASN A 3 -67.96 -5.43 2.16
C ASN A 3 -67.41 -6.06 3.42
N ASN A 4 -66.68 -7.18 3.36
CA ASN A 4 -65.89 -7.63 4.52
C ASN A 4 -64.62 -8.39 4.13
N ASN A 5 -63.54 -7.61 4.15
CA ASN A 5 -62.15 -7.96 3.91
C ASN A 5 -61.66 -9.10 4.83
N LYS A 6 -61.17 -10.18 4.21
CA LYS A 6 -60.25 -11.14 4.86
C LYS A 6 -58.98 -10.40 5.27
N LYS A 7 -58.78 -10.19 6.58
CA LYS A 7 -57.49 -9.79 7.17
C LYS A 7 -56.42 -10.84 6.82
N ARG A 8 -55.60 -10.54 5.80
CA ARG A 8 -54.35 -11.26 5.54
C ARG A 8 -53.33 -10.78 6.58
N VAL A 9 -53.11 -11.60 7.60
CA VAL A 9 -52.02 -11.42 8.57
C VAL A 9 -50.71 -11.36 7.77
N GLY A 10 -50.04 -10.20 7.83
CA GLY A 10 -48.87 -9.90 7.01
C GLY A 10 -47.73 -10.86 7.28
N LYS A 11 -47.05 -11.29 6.22
CA LYS A 11 -45.72 -11.91 6.32
C LYS A 11 -44.82 -11.01 7.19
N PRO A 12 -44.00 -11.56 8.09
CA PRO A 12 -43.02 -10.77 8.81
C PRO A 12 -42.15 -10.01 7.80
N LYS A 13 -41.96 -8.70 8.03
CA LYS A 13 -41.08 -7.86 7.24
C LYS A 13 -39.72 -8.54 7.18
N SER A 14 -39.33 -8.96 5.97
CA SER A 14 -37.98 -9.43 5.68
C SER A 14 -36.99 -8.43 6.29
N ALA A 15 -36.00 -8.97 7.00
CA ALA A 15 -34.96 -8.21 7.70
C ALA A 15 -34.43 -7.06 6.82
N PRO A 16 -34.06 -5.91 7.40
CA PRO A 16 -33.54 -4.78 6.63
C PRO A 16 -32.41 -5.29 5.73
N GLU A 17 -32.51 -5.02 4.43
CA GLU A 17 -31.47 -5.36 3.47
C GLU A 17 -30.15 -4.81 3.99
N LEU A 18 -29.26 -5.72 4.41
CA LEU A 18 -27.88 -5.39 4.71
C LEU A 18 -27.35 -4.68 3.46
N LYS A 19 -27.02 -3.38 3.59
CA LYS A 19 -26.35 -2.61 2.54
C LYS A 19 -25.05 -3.33 2.22
N ARG A 20 -25.08 -4.23 1.24
CA ARG A 20 -23.88 -4.88 0.73
C ARG A 20 -23.13 -3.82 -0.06
N ASP A 21 -21.90 -3.55 0.35
CA ASP A 21 -21.01 -2.66 -0.39
C ASP A 21 -20.90 -3.10 -1.86
N LYS A 22 -20.53 -2.17 -2.74
CA LYS A 22 -20.40 -2.41 -4.18
C LYS A 22 -19.54 -3.66 -4.42
N PRO A 23 -19.96 -4.58 -5.32
CA PRO A 23 -19.21 -5.79 -5.58
C PRO A 23 -17.83 -5.43 -6.16
N PHE A 24 -16.78 -5.99 -5.55
CA PHE A 24 -15.40 -5.90 -6.05
C PHE A 24 -15.07 -7.16 -6.84
N ILE A 25 -14.75 -7.00 -8.13
CA ILE A 25 -14.44 -8.11 -9.03
C ILE A 25 -12.93 -8.11 -9.30
N VAL A 26 -12.27 -9.21 -8.94
CA VAL A 26 -10.87 -9.47 -9.27
C VAL A 26 -10.81 -10.59 -10.30
N ARG A 27 -10.07 -10.36 -11.38
CA ARG A 27 -9.75 -11.41 -12.35
C ARG A 27 -8.45 -12.07 -11.93
N LEU A 28 -8.47 -13.38 -11.81
CA LEU A 28 -7.33 -14.21 -11.44
C LEU A 28 -7.15 -15.29 -12.48
N ASN A 29 -5.91 -15.68 -12.75
CA ASN A 29 -5.63 -16.91 -13.49
C ASN A 29 -5.86 -18.14 -12.59
N SER A 30 -5.83 -19.33 -13.18
CA SER A 30 -6.08 -20.59 -12.46
C SER A 30 -5.08 -20.82 -11.32
N ILE A 31 -3.80 -20.55 -11.57
CA ILE A 31 -2.71 -20.75 -10.59
C ILE A 31 -2.86 -19.81 -9.39
N GLU A 32 -3.20 -18.55 -9.64
CA GLU A 32 -3.48 -17.53 -8.62
C GLU A 32 -4.69 -17.90 -7.77
N MET A 33 -5.75 -18.41 -8.41
CA MET A 33 -6.96 -18.86 -7.71
C MET A 33 -6.65 -20.04 -6.78
N ASP A 34 -5.88 -21.01 -7.23
CA ASP A 34 -5.51 -22.17 -6.41
C ASP A 34 -4.60 -21.77 -5.25
N THR A 35 -3.67 -20.84 -5.49
CA THR A 35 -2.83 -20.25 -4.45
C THR A 35 -3.66 -19.55 -3.37
N ILE A 36 -4.67 -18.77 -3.76
CA ILE A 36 -5.55 -18.07 -2.81
C ILE A 36 -6.41 -19.06 -2.03
N LYS A 37 -6.92 -20.11 -2.67
CA LYS A 37 -7.68 -21.16 -1.98
C LYS A 37 -6.84 -21.89 -0.94
N ALA A 38 -5.60 -22.26 -1.28
CA ALA A 38 -4.68 -22.91 -0.35
C ALA A 38 -4.42 -22.02 0.88
N LYS A 39 -4.10 -20.74 0.66
CA LYS A 39 -3.89 -19.76 1.75
C LYS A 39 -5.15 -19.50 2.57
N CYS A 40 -6.32 -19.47 1.94
CA CYS A 40 -7.61 -19.34 2.62
C CYS A 40 -7.85 -20.51 3.58
N MET A 41 -7.58 -21.74 3.13
CA MET A 41 -7.72 -22.95 3.94
C MET A 41 -6.70 -23.00 5.09
N GLU A 42 -5.44 -22.68 4.80
CA GLU A 42 -4.35 -22.63 5.80
C GLU A 42 -4.65 -21.62 6.91
N ALA A 43 -5.23 -20.47 6.55
CA ALA A 43 -5.64 -19.44 7.50
C ALA A 43 -6.98 -19.74 8.22
N GLY A 44 -7.61 -20.90 7.96
CA GLY A 44 -8.83 -21.34 8.65
C GLY A 44 -10.13 -20.69 8.14
N TYR A 45 -10.10 -20.04 6.98
CA TYR A 45 -11.27 -19.39 6.40
C TYR A 45 -12.10 -20.37 5.56
N GLN A 46 -13.42 -20.37 5.76
CA GLN A 46 -14.36 -21.19 4.99
C GLN A 46 -14.68 -20.61 3.60
N ALA A 47 -14.40 -19.33 3.37
CA ALA A 47 -14.69 -18.64 2.12
C ALA A 47 -13.61 -17.60 1.79
N ILE A 48 -13.34 -17.43 0.50
CA ILE A 48 -12.31 -16.53 -0.01
C ILE A 48 -12.63 -15.05 0.29
N GLY A 49 -13.90 -14.65 0.27
CA GLY A 49 -14.32 -13.26 0.48
C GLY A 49 -13.85 -12.67 1.82
N PRO A 50 -14.20 -13.30 2.96
CA PRO A 50 -13.69 -12.92 4.27
C PRO A 50 -12.15 -12.90 4.36
N PHE A 51 -11.48 -13.92 3.78
CA PHE A 51 -10.02 -13.98 3.74
C PHE A 51 -9.41 -12.78 3.01
N ILE A 52 -9.89 -12.45 1.81
CA ILE A 52 -9.40 -11.30 1.03
C ILE A 52 -9.66 -9.99 1.76
N ARG A 53 -10.87 -9.81 2.32
CA ARG A 53 -11.22 -8.58 3.04
C ARG A 53 -10.28 -8.36 4.22
N ASP A 54 -10.10 -9.37 5.06
CA ASP A 54 -9.27 -9.26 6.25
C ASP A 54 -7.79 -9.10 5.87
N HIS A 55 -7.34 -9.78 4.81
CA HIS A 55 -6.00 -9.63 4.25
C HIS A 55 -5.74 -8.20 3.73
N LEU A 56 -6.67 -7.62 2.96
CA LEU A 56 -6.56 -6.26 2.44
C LEU A 56 -6.61 -5.19 3.53
N ILE A 57 -7.41 -5.40 4.59
CA ILE A 57 -7.46 -4.50 5.74
C ILE A 57 -6.16 -4.57 6.56
N ALA A 58 -5.60 -5.77 6.72
CA ALA A 58 -4.37 -5.98 7.49
C ALA A 58 -3.11 -5.48 6.77
N ILE A 59 -3.13 -5.38 5.43
CA ILE A 59 -2.02 -4.79 4.68
C ILE A 59 -1.97 -3.30 4.97
N LYS A 60 -1.05 -2.90 5.85
CA LYS A 60 -0.59 -1.50 5.87
C LYS A 60 0.04 -1.24 4.49
N PRO A 61 -0.47 -0.29 3.70
CA PRO A 61 0.15 0.05 2.43
C PRO A 61 1.61 0.42 2.73
N LYS A 62 2.56 -0.21 2.02
CA LYS A 62 3.97 0.17 2.12
C LYS A 62 4.02 1.68 1.83
N SER A 63 4.42 2.47 2.82
CA SER A 63 4.66 3.88 2.61
C SER A 63 5.68 3.98 1.48
N LYS A 64 5.35 4.72 0.43
CA LYS A 64 6.37 5.14 -0.52
C LYS A 64 7.33 6.01 0.29
N THR A 65 8.53 5.49 0.58
CA THR A 65 9.58 6.28 1.21
C THR A 65 9.93 7.39 0.22
N SER A 66 9.37 8.58 0.44
CA SER A 66 9.80 9.77 -0.29
C SER A 66 11.20 10.09 0.22
N ILE A 67 12.21 9.86 -0.61
CA ILE A 67 13.55 10.35 -0.32
C ILE A 67 13.53 11.84 -0.63
N PRO A 68 13.74 12.72 0.36
CA PRO A 68 13.83 14.15 0.09
C PRO A 68 14.86 14.43 -0.99
N GLY A 69 14.56 15.30 -1.95
CA GLY A 69 15.48 15.64 -3.04
C GLY A 69 16.85 16.13 -2.53
N ALA A 70 16.87 16.77 -1.36
CA ALA A 70 18.10 17.16 -0.67
C ALA A 70 19.02 15.97 -0.38
N ASN A 71 18.48 14.82 0.03
CA ASN A 71 19.27 13.62 0.33
C ASN A 71 19.87 13.02 -0.94
N ILE A 72 19.14 13.07 -2.07
CA ILE A 72 19.64 12.65 -3.38
C ILE A 72 20.79 13.56 -3.82
N HIS A 73 20.63 14.87 -3.63
CA HIS A 73 21.66 15.84 -3.96
C HIS A 73 22.94 15.63 -3.15
N ILE A 74 22.82 15.44 -1.82
CA ILE A 74 23.95 15.13 -0.95
C ILE A 74 24.65 13.84 -1.40
N ALA A 75 23.89 12.80 -1.74
CA ALA A 75 24.46 11.54 -2.24
C ALA A 75 25.27 11.75 -3.53
N GLN A 76 24.79 12.58 -4.45
CA GLN A 76 25.53 12.92 -5.68
C GLN A 76 26.84 13.65 -5.38
N MET A 77 26.84 14.58 -4.42
CA MET A 77 28.05 15.29 -4.03
C MET A 77 29.08 14.35 -3.39
N ILE A 78 28.63 13.41 -2.56
CA ILE A 78 29.52 12.39 -1.98
C ILE A 78 30.13 11.50 -3.07
N ILE A 79 29.33 11.06 -4.05
CA ILE A 79 29.83 10.29 -5.19
C ILE A 79 30.89 11.09 -5.96
N ARG A 80 30.67 12.41 -6.15
CA ARG A 80 31.65 13.27 -6.80
C ARG A 80 32.98 13.31 -6.05
N VAL A 81 32.94 13.39 -4.72
CA VAL A 81 34.16 13.35 -3.90
C VAL A 81 34.88 12.01 -4.06
N ALA A 82 34.16 10.89 -4.11
CA ALA A 82 34.76 9.58 -4.37
C ALA A 82 35.47 9.54 -5.74
N VAL A 83 34.83 10.06 -6.80
CA VAL A 83 35.46 10.18 -8.12
C VAL A 83 36.70 11.07 -8.08
N MET A 84 36.65 12.21 -7.38
CA MET A 84 37.81 13.08 -7.22
C MET A 84 38.98 12.38 -6.51
N LEU A 85 38.70 11.52 -5.53
CA LEU A 85 39.71 10.71 -4.87
C LEU A 85 40.32 9.68 -5.82
N ASP A 86 39.48 8.98 -6.59
CA ASP A 86 39.92 7.98 -7.56
C ASP A 86 40.78 8.60 -8.69
N ASP A 87 40.42 9.82 -9.12
CA ASP A 87 41.15 10.57 -10.15
C ASP A 87 42.44 11.24 -9.62
N GLY A 88 42.74 11.10 -8.32
CA GLY A 88 43.93 11.69 -7.70
C GLY A 88 43.88 13.22 -7.63
N ALA A 89 42.68 13.81 -7.50
CA ALA A 89 42.52 15.25 -7.42
C ALA A 89 43.27 15.84 -6.21
N PRO A 90 43.69 17.12 -6.28
CA PRO A 90 44.37 17.79 -5.17
C PRO A 90 43.55 17.76 -3.88
N THR A 91 44.22 17.51 -2.76
CA THR A 91 43.59 17.45 -1.43
C THR A 91 42.80 18.72 -1.11
N GLU A 92 43.30 19.89 -1.50
CA GLU A 92 42.61 21.17 -1.32
C GLU A 92 41.24 21.20 -2.03
N SER A 93 41.16 20.68 -3.25
CA SER A 93 39.91 20.61 -4.01
C SER A 93 38.91 19.64 -3.38
N ILE A 94 39.40 18.51 -2.84
CA ILE A 94 38.57 17.53 -2.12
C ILE A 94 38.01 18.15 -0.83
N ILE A 95 38.86 18.85 -0.06
CA ILE A 95 38.44 19.54 1.19
C ILE A 95 37.37 20.59 0.88
N GLN A 96 37.52 21.37 -0.19
CA GLN A 96 36.53 22.35 -0.60
C GLN A 96 35.18 21.71 -0.94
N GLU A 97 35.17 20.59 -1.66
CA GLU A 97 33.91 19.91 -2.01
C GLU A 97 33.25 19.28 -0.76
N LEU A 98 34.03 18.75 0.17
CA LEU A 98 33.53 18.29 1.47
C LEU A 98 32.93 19.43 2.32
N GLN A 99 33.53 20.61 2.31
CA GLN A 99 32.98 21.79 2.97
C GLN A 99 31.63 22.21 2.37
N LYS A 100 31.48 22.15 1.04
CA LYS A 100 30.18 22.41 0.38
C LYS A 100 29.11 21.40 0.80
N ILE A 101 29.48 20.12 0.92
CA ILE A 101 28.55 19.09 1.41
C ILE A 101 28.10 19.43 2.84
N ASN A 102 29.06 19.76 3.72
CA ASN A 102 28.76 20.13 5.10
C ASN A 102 27.82 21.35 5.18
N ASN A 103 28.08 22.40 4.39
CA ASN A 103 27.24 23.59 4.35
C ASN A 103 25.83 23.29 3.83
N THR A 104 25.72 22.40 2.83
CA THR A 104 24.42 21.94 2.30
C THR A 104 23.63 21.16 3.35
N ILE A 105 24.30 20.34 4.16
CA ILE A 105 23.67 19.61 5.28
C ILE A 105 23.22 20.56 6.39
N LEU A 106 24.02 21.58 6.70
CA LEU A 106 23.74 22.58 7.73
C LEU A 106 22.76 23.67 7.27
N GLY A 107 22.51 23.79 5.96
CA GLY A 107 21.64 24.81 5.37
C GLY A 107 22.23 26.22 5.39
N VAL A 108 23.56 26.35 5.27
CA VAL A 108 24.32 27.61 5.39
C VAL A 108 24.96 28.00 4.06
#